data_AF-A0A0F9PYU7-F1
#
_entry.id   AF-A0A0F9PYU7-F1
#
_cell.length_a   1.000
_cell.length_b   1.000
_cell.length_c   1.000
_cell.angle_alpha   90.00
_cell.angle_beta   90.00
_cell.angle_gamma   90.00
#
_symmetry.space_group_name_H-M   'P 1'
#
loop_
_entity.id
_entity.type
_entity.pdbx_description
1 polymer ?
#
loop_
_entity_poly.entity_id
_entity_poly.type
_entity_poly.pdbx_seq_one_letter_code
_entity_poly.pdbx_strand_id
1 'polypeptide(L)'
;MAKFSDNSGVAWPFEFDCFLLDRVEKEAKVDLADLSAGGLLAVERDVKALGRVLVVVCSEQCKERGKSPAEFIKQIRKDAITRAREAVMEALADFFPGNEWSAMQSSLEKLRKQPKMTPEEIQLAAGFLRMDPEVQKDIMSVVQQEMAEAGSSPSSPEGESAPVPDVTPPTPVDDSPENVESVPEVLT
;
A
#
# COMPACT_ATOMS: atom_id res chain seq x y z
N MET A 1 3.77 -19.22 7.69
CA MET A 1 4.99 -19.17 6.83
C MET A 1 4.62 -18.59 5.48
N ALA A 2 5.01 -17.34 5.23
CA ALA A 2 4.70 -16.64 4.00
C ALA A 2 5.64 -17.06 2.86
N LYS A 3 5.22 -16.78 1.62
CA LYS A 3 6.04 -17.02 0.44
C LYS A 3 5.58 -16.12 -0.71
N PHE A 4 6.50 -15.81 -1.61
CA PHE A 4 6.17 -15.21 -2.90
C PHE A 4 6.87 -15.95 -4.03
N SER A 5 6.40 -15.73 -5.25
CA SER A 5 7.04 -16.24 -6.47
C SER A 5 7.71 -15.10 -7.23
N ASP A 6 8.94 -15.35 -7.70
CA ASP A 6 9.62 -14.43 -8.61
C ASP A 6 9.05 -14.49 -10.04
N ASN A 7 9.64 -13.72 -10.96
CA ASN A 7 9.19 -13.68 -12.35
C ASN A 7 9.50 -14.97 -13.14
N SER A 8 10.34 -15.85 -12.60
CA SER A 8 10.65 -17.17 -13.16
C SER A 8 9.77 -18.28 -12.56
N GLY A 9 8.83 -17.93 -11.68
CA GLY A 9 7.93 -18.87 -11.00
C GLY A 9 8.57 -19.58 -9.81
N VAL A 10 9.80 -19.22 -9.43
CA VAL A 10 10.48 -19.83 -8.28
C VAL A 10 9.91 -19.26 -6.99
N ALA A 11 9.58 -20.15 -6.05
CA ALA A 11 9.08 -19.77 -4.73
C ALA A 11 10.23 -19.42 -3.78
N TRP A 12 9.98 -18.38 -2.98
CA TRP A 12 10.85 -17.84 -1.95
C TRP A 12 10.06 -17.79 -0.64
N PRO A 13 10.02 -18.91 0.12
CA PRO A 13 9.40 -18.95 1.45
C PRO A 13 10.22 -18.18 2.48
N PHE A 14 9.58 -17.56 3.47
CA PHE A 14 10.26 -16.96 4.60
C PHE A 14 9.33 -16.81 5.79
N GLU A 15 9.91 -16.55 6.95
CA GLU A 15 9.22 -16.30 8.21
C GLU A 15 10.03 -15.26 8.98
N PHE A 16 9.34 -14.40 9.73
CA PHE A 16 10.00 -13.42 10.60
C PHE A 16 10.22 -14.00 11.98
N ASP A 17 11.40 -13.75 12.52
CA ASP A 17 11.73 -13.93 13.92
C ASP A 17 12.43 -12.65 14.43
N CYS A 18 12.64 -12.55 15.74
CA CYS A 18 13.25 -11.38 16.35
C CYS A 18 14.66 -11.08 15.82
N PHE A 19 15.45 -12.10 15.47
CA PHE A 19 16.80 -11.93 14.93
C PHE A 19 16.76 -11.45 13.48
N LEU A 20 15.82 -11.95 12.68
CA LEU A 20 15.66 -11.51 11.31
C LEU A 20 15.20 -10.06 11.25
N LEU A 21 14.30 -9.63 12.13
CA LEU A 21 13.86 -8.24 12.20
C LEU A 21 15.01 -7.29 12.58
N ASP A 22 15.80 -7.63 13.60
CA ASP A 22 17.00 -6.87 13.98
C ASP A 22 18.00 -6.79 12.82
N ARG A 23 18.17 -7.89 12.06
CA ARG A 23 19.03 -7.91 10.89
C ARG A 23 18.48 -7.03 9.76
N VAL A 24 17.18 -7.03 9.52
CA VAL A 24 16.53 -6.15 8.54
C VAL A 24 16.72 -4.68 8.92
N GLU A 25 16.55 -4.33 10.18
CA GLU A 25 16.82 -2.97 10.67
C GLU A 25 18.28 -2.56 10.41
N LYS A 26 19.23 -3.42 10.76
CA LYS A 26 20.67 -3.14 10.63
C LYS A 26 21.15 -3.08 9.18
N GLU A 27 20.75 -4.04 8.35
CA GLU A 27 21.24 -4.20 6.97
C GLU A 27 20.40 -3.43 5.94
N ALA A 28 19.06 -3.48 6.05
CA ALA A 28 18.17 -2.80 5.10
C ALA A 28 17.88 -1.35 5.47
N LYS A 29 18.21 -0.93 6.71
CA LYS A 29 17.88 0.40 7.28
C LYS A 29 16.37 0.66 7.28
N VAL A 30 15.60 -0.38 7.57
CA VAL A 30 14.13 -0.35 7.64
C VAL A 30 13.72 -1.07 8.92
N ASP A 31 13.09 -0.34 9.84
CA ASP A 31 12.52 -0.93 11.05
C ASP A 31 11.10 -1.43 10.77
N LEU A 32 10.94 -2.75 10.61
CA LEU A 32 9.64 -3.38 10.38
C LEU A 32 8.84 -3.61 11.68
N ALA A 33 9.45 -3.40 12.84
CA ALA A 33 8.80 -3.54 14.15
C ALA A 33 8.37 -2.19 14.76
N ASP A 34 8.62 -1.10 14.04
CA ASP A 34 8.16 0.23 14.42
C ASP A 34 6.62 0.34 14.42
N LEU A 35 6.03 0.55 15.61
CA LEU A 35 4.59 0.74 15.82
C LEU A 35 4.05 2.02 15.15
N SER A 36 4.92 2.98 14.81
CA SER A 36 4.54 4.14 13.99
C SER A 36 4.28 3.75 12.53
N ALA A 37 4.63 2.53 12.14
CA ALA A 37 4.53 1.96 10.79
C ALA A 37 5.40 2.68 9.75
N GLY A 38 6.46 3.38 10.17
CA GLY A 38 7.38 4.08 9.26
C GLY A 38 8.10 3.12 8.32
N GLY A 39 8.61 2.00 8.83
CA GLY A 39 9.27 0.99 8.00
C GLY A 39 8.31 0.21 7.10
N LEU A 40 7.10 -0.12 7.58
CA LEU A 40 6.06 -0.72 6.74
C LEU A 40 5.67 0.21 5.58
N LEU A 41 5.51 1.50 5.86
CA LEU A 41 5.23 2.50 4.84
C LEU A 41 6.37 2.58 3.82
N ALA A 42 7.63 2.48 4.27
CA ALA A 42 8.79 2.44 3.37
C ALA A 42 8.73 1.23 2.43
N VAL A 43 8.42 0.04 2.94
CA VAL A 43 8.24 -1.18 2.12
C VAL A 43 7.09 -1.03 1.12
N GLU A 44 6.03 -0.33 1.51
CA GLU A 44 4.88 -0.10 0.64
C GLU A 44 5.16 0.91 -0.47
N ARG A 45 5.83 2.03 -0.16
CA ARG A 45 6.01 3.16 -1.08
C ARG A 45 7.32 3.13 -1.86
N ASP A 46 8.38 2.53 -1.31
CA ASP A 46 9.71 2.48 -1.91
C ASP A 46 10.09 1.05 -2.31
N VAL A 47 10.15 0.79 -3.62
CA VAL A 47 10.58 -0.49 -4.19
C VAL A 47 12.03 -0.81 -3.82
N LYS A 48 12.89 0.19 -3.59
CA LYS A 48 14.27 -0.04 -3.14
C LYS A 48 14.30 -0.52 -1.69
N ALA A 49 13.45 0.04 -0.82
CA ALA A 49 13.29 -0.43 0.56
C ALA A 49 12.83 -1.88 0.59
N LEU A 50 11.77 -2.21 -0.16
CA LEU A 50 11.32 -3.60 -0.33
C LEU A 50 12.46 -4.50 -0.84
N GLY A 51 13.21 -4.08 -1.86
CA GLY A 51 14.34 -4.84 -2.38
C GLY A 51 15.42 -5.13 -1.34
N ARG A 52 15.78 -4.14 -0.50
CA ARG A 52 16.75 -4.34 0.59
C ARG A 52 16.23 -5.34 1.63
N VAL A 53 14.96 -5.22 2.03
CA VAL A 53 14.32 -6.16 2.96
C VAL A 53 14.36 -7.58 2.40
N LEU A 54 13.97 -7.77 1.13
CA LEU A 54 13.95 -9.10 0.50
C LEU A 54 15.35 -9.71 0.42
N VAL A 55 16.40 -8.92 0.17
CA VAL A 55 17.79 -9.44 0.18
C VAL A 55 18.16 -10.02 1.54
N VAL A 56 17.79 -9.34 2.63
CA VAL A 56 18.09 -9.80 3.99
C VAL A 56 17.30 -11.05 4.31
N VAL A 57 15.98 -11.00 4.07
CA VAL A 57 15.03 -12.08 4.38
C VAL A 57 15.32 -13.36 3.59
N CYS A 58 15.69 -13.24 2.32
CA CYS A 58 16.02 -14.39 1.47
C CYS A 58 17.53 -14.69 1.41
N SER A 59 18.35 -14.10 2.28
CA SER A 59 19.81 -14.19 2.18
C SER A 59 20.33 -15.63 2.27
N GLU A 60 19.83 -16.44 3.20
CA GLU A 60 20.26 -17.84 3.35
C GLU A 60 19.86 -18.69 2.13
N GLN A 61 18.65 -18.53 1.62
CA GLN A 61 18.20 -19.20 0.40
C GLN A 61 19.00 -18.78 -0.84
N CYS A 62 19.42 -17.52 -0.91
CA CYS A 62 20.29 -17.05 -1.99
C CYS A 62 21.66 -17.74 -1.92
N LYS A 63 22.24 -17.89 -0.72
CA LYS A 63 23.50 -18.62 -0.51
C LYS A 63 23.37 -20.09 -0.91
N GLU A 64 22.31 -20.76 -0.47
CA GLU A 64 22.04 -22.17 -0.81
C GLU A 64 21.89 -22.40 -2.31
N ARG A 65 21.27 -21.44 -3.02
CA ARG A 65 21.06 -21.48 -4.46
C ARG A 65 22.23 -20.91 -5.27
N GLY A 66 23.33 -20.51 -4.61
CA GLY A 66 24.49 -19.91 -5.26
C GLY A 66 24.20 -18.60 -6.00
N LYS A 67 23.19 -17.85 -5.57
CA LYS A 67 22.78 -16.57 -6.17
C LYS A 67 23.30 -15.39 -5.37
N SER A 68 23.90 -14.42 -6.05
CA SER A 68 24.22 -13.13 -5.42
C SER A 68 22.95 -12.32 -5.14
N PRO A 69 22.96 -11.39 -4.16
CA PRO A 69 21.83 -10.50 -3.89
C PRO A 69 21.36 -9.72 -5.14
N ALA A 70 22.30 -9.30 -5.99
CA ALA A 70 22.00 -8.58 -7.21
C ALA A 70 21.28 -9.47 -8.24
N GLU A 71 21.67 -10.74 -8.37
CA GLU A 71 21.00 -11.70 -9.25
C GLU A 71 19.60 -12.06 -8.76
N PHE A 72 19.44 -12.18 -7.45
CA PHE A 72 18.13 -12.40 -6.82
C PHE A 72 17.18 -11.24 -7.10
N ILE A 73 17.56 -10.00 -6.78
CA ILE A 73 16.67 -8.83 -7.01
C ILE A 73 16.37 -8.60 -8.49
N LYS A 74 17.29 -8.95 -9.41
CA LYS A 74 17.02 -8.89 -10.85
C LYS A 74 15.84 -9.77 -11.30
N GLN A 75 15.51 -10.83 -10.55
CA GLN A 75 14.40 -11.76 -10.83
C GLN A 75 13.06 -11.24 -10.31
N ILE A 76 13.07 -10.22 -9.45
CA ILE A 76 11.86 -9.62 -8.85
C ILE A 76 11.48 -8.39 -9.66
N ARG A 77 10.51 -8.55 -10.57
CA ARG A 77 10.00 -7.47 -11.43
C ARG A 77 8.50 -7.56 -11.56
N LYS A 78 7.87 -6.43 -11.91
CA LYS A 78 6.43 -6.31 -12.18
C LYS A 78 5.61 -6.95 -11.04
N ASP A 79 4.78 -7.95 -11.35
CA ASP A 79 3.88 -8.60 -10.40
C ASP A 79 4.61 -9.31 -9.27
N ALA A 80 5.87 -9.73 -9.47
CA ALA A 80 6.67 -10.28 -8.39
C ALA A 80 6.94 -9.26 -7.27
N ILE A 81 6.97 -7.96 -7.59
CA ILE A 81 7.11 -6.89 -6.58
C ILE A 81 5.85 -6.82 -5.72
N THR A 82 4.67 -6.87 -6.34
CA THR A 82 3.39 -6.86 -5.64
C THR A 82 3.25 -8.08 -4.74
N ARG A 83 3.49 -9.28 -5.28
CA ARG A 83 3.44 -10.53 -4.51
C ARG A 83 4.44 -10.56 -3.36
N ALA A 84 5.65 -10.04 -3.58
CA ALA A 84 6.67 -9.97 -2.52
C ALA A 84 6.24 -9.00 -1.41
N ARG A 85 5.65 -7.85 -1.76
CA ARG A 85 5.10 -6.92 -0.76
C ARG A 85 3.99 -7.56 0.05
N GLU A 86 3.03 -8.21 -0.61
CA GLU A 86 1.93 -8.91 0.06
C GLU A 86 2.44 -9.98 1.02
N ALA A 87 3.39 -10.81 0.58
CA ALA A 87 4.00 -11.83 1.42
C ALA A 87 4.72 -11.25 2.64
N VAL A 88 5.39 -10.09 2.50
CA VAL A 88 6.05 -9.42 3.63
C VAL A 88 5.00 -8.94 4.64
N MET A 89 3.90 -8.35 4.16
CA MET A 89 2.82 -7.87 5.03
C MET A 89 2.12 -9.04 5.74
N GLU A 90 1.88 -10.14 5.04
CA GLU A 90 1.31 -11.37 5.61
C GLU A 90 2.23 -11.96 6.68
N ALA A 91 3.54 -12.06 6.41
CA ALA A 91 4.51 -12.56 7.37
C ALA A 91 4.60 -11.69 8.64
N LEU A 92 4.46 -10.37 8.51
CA LEU A 92 4.44 -9.47 9.67
C LEU A 92 3.14 -9.63 10.46
N ALA A 93 2.00 -9.81 9.79
CA ALA A 93 0.72 -10.07 10.44
C ALA A 93 0.75 -11.37 11.27
N ASP A 94 1.41 -12.41 10.74
CA ASP A 94 1.61 -13.68 11.45
C ASP A 94 2.59 -13.55 12.64
N PHE A 95 3.56 -12.62 12.57
CA PHE A 95 4.57 -12.44 13.60
C PHE A 95 4.08 -11.64 14.81
N PHE A 96 3.33 -10.56 14.60
CA PHE A 96 2.91 -9.68 15.69
C PHE A 96 1.65 -10.18 16.41
N PRO A 97 1.54 -9.97 17.73
CA PRO A 97 0.27 -10.08 18.44
C PRO A 97 -0.82 -9.23 17.77
N GLY A 98 -2.06 -9.74 17.71
CA GLY A 98 -3.14 -9.11 16.94
C GLY A 98 -3.45 -7.66 17.32
N ASN A 99 -3.26 -7.28 18.59
CA ASN A 99 -3.42 -5.90 19.07
C ASN A 99 -2.32 -4.97 18.51
N GLU A 100 -1.07 -5.42 18.49
CA GLU A 100 0.07 -4.66 17.96
C GLU A 100 -0.03 -4.52 16.44
N TRP A 101 -0.37 -5.61 15.75
CA TRP A 101 -0.62 -5.58 14.31
C TRP A 101 -1.74 -4.60 13.94
N SER A 102 -2.86 -4.63 14.67
CA SER A 102 -3.98 -3.70 14.44
C SER A 102 -3.59 -2.23 14.66
N ALA A 103 -2.78 -1.95 15.69
CA ALA A 103 -2.25 -0.62 15.92
C ALA A 103 -1.36 -0.16 14.76
N MET A 104 -0.49 -1.03 14.28
CA MET A 104 0.42 -0.74 13.16
C MET A 104 -0.33 -0.53 11.85
N GLN A 105 -1.36 -1.31 11.56
CA GLN A 105 -2.26 -1.09 10.42
C GLN A 105 -2.95 0.27 10.50
N SER A 106 -3.45 0.64 11.68
CA SER A 106 -4.08 1.94 11.91
C SER A 106 -3.10 3.10 11.69
N SER A 107 -1.86 2.97 12.13
CA SER A 107 -0.78 3.93 11.86
C SER A 107 -0.47 4.02 10.36
N LEU A 108 -0.36 2.88 9.68
CA LEU A 108 -0.09 2.81 8.25
C LEU A 108 -1.19 3.48 7.42
N GLU A 109 -2.46 3.28 7.78
CA GLU A 109 -3.59 3.96 7.11
C GLU A 109 -3.54 5.47 7.26
N LYS A 110 -3.17 5.98 8.43
CA LYS A 110 -2.98 7.43 8.65
C LYS A 110 -1.86 7.97 7.75
N LEU A 111 -0.73 7.26 7.69
CA LEU A 111 0.41 7.63 6.87
C LEU A 111 0.13 7.53 5.37
N ARG A 112 -0.70 6.57 4.93
CA ARG A 112 -1.15 6.46 3.53
C ARG A 112 -1.93 7.68 3.08
N LYS A 113 -2.78 8.21 3.96
CA LYS A 113 -3.62 9.39 3.72
C LYS A 113 -2.81 10.70 3.71
N GLN A 114 -1.62 10.71 4.33
CA GLN A 114 -0.74 11.86 4.23
C GLN A 114 -0.21 11.98 2.79
N PRO A 115 -0.39 13.15 2.15
CA PRO A 115 0.18 13.42 0.84
C PRO A 115 1.70 13.27 0.93
N LYS A 116 2.31 12.78 -0.15
CA LYS A 116 3.77 12.77 -0.25
C LYS A 116 4.21 14.23 -0.28
N MET A 117 4.92 14.65 0.76
CA MET A 117 5.49 15.98 0.83
C MET A 117 6.35 16.21 -0.42
N THR A 118 6.01 17.23 -1.18
CA THR A 118 6.75 17.60 -2.39
C THR A 118 8.15 18.08 -1.99
N PRO A 119 9.13 18.01 -2.91
CA PRO A 119 10.46 18.57 -2.64
C PRO A 119 10.42 20.04 -2.18
N GLU A 120 9.47 20.82 -2.68
CA GLU A 120 9.24 22.21 -2.29
C GLU A 120 8.73 22.34 -0.85
N GLU A 121 7.78 21.50 -0.45
CA GLU A 121 7.28 21.44 0.94
C GLU A 121 8.36 20.96 1.92
N ILE A 122 9.20 20.01 1.50
CA ILE A 122 10.37 19.58 2.30
C ILE A 122 11.37 20.72 2.44
N GLN A 123 11.63 21.46 1.36
CA GLN A 123 12.53 22.62 1.35
C GLN A 123 11.98 23.74 2.26
N LEU A 124 10.67 23.98 2.20
CA LEU A 124 9.97 24.95 3.03
C LEU A 124 9.99 24.55 4.51
N ALA A 125 9.70 23.28 4.82
CA ALA A 125 9.75 22.75 6.19
C ALA A 125 11.18 22.80 6.76
N ALA A 126 12.19 22.44 5.96
CA ALA A 126 13.59 22.56 6.35
C ALA A 126 14.03 24.01 6.54
N GLY A 127 13.51 24.93 5.72
CA GLY A 127 13.70 26.38 5.89
C GLY A 127 13.07 26.87 7.19
N PHE A 128 11.80 26.52 7.43
CA PHE A 128 11.05 26.85 8.63
C PHE A 128 11.77 26.40 9.90
N LEU A 129 12.25 25.15 9.96
CA LEU A 129 13.00 24.61 11.11
C LEU A 129 14.32 25.34 11.42
N ARG A 130 14.88 26.08 10.44
CA ARG A 130 16.10 26.87 10.61
C ARG A 130 15.85 28.32 11.02
N MET A 131 14.59 28.77 11.01
CA MET A 131 14.22 30.13 11.42
C MET A 131 14.18 30.27 12.95
N ASP A 132 14.27 31.50 13.45
CA ASP A 132 14.12 31.79 14.87
C ASP A 132 12.74 31.34 15.40
N PRO A 133 12.67 30.81 16.63
CA PRO A 133 11.47 30.22 17.20
C PRO A 133 10.31 31.22 17.39
N GLU A 134 10.62 32.51 17.57
CA GLU A 134 9.60 33.57 17.61
C GLU A 134 8.95 33.78 16.24
N VAL A 135 9.76 33.76 15.18
CA VAL A 135 9.29 33.88 13.78
C VAL A 135 8.49 32.65 13.36
N GLN A 136 8.92 31.45 13.78
CA GLN A 136 8.17 30.21 13.57
C GLN A 136 6.76 30.29 14.18
N LYS A 137 6.66 30.81 15.40
CA LYS A 137 5.39 30.95 16.13
C LYS A 137 4.44 31.93 15.44
N ASP A 138 4.96 33.06 14.96
CA ASP A 138 4.18 34.05 14.23
C ASP A 138 3.65 33.48 12.92
N ILE A 139 4.49 32.82 12.13
CA ILE A 139 4.07 32.14 10.88
C ILE A 139 3.00 31.09 11.17
N MET A 140 3.18 30.27 12.21
CA MET A 140 2.23 29.21 12.56
C MET A 140 0.88 29.78 13.02
N SER A 141 0.87 30.94 13.69
CA SER A 141 -0.36 31.63 14.08
C SER A 141 -1.14 32.16 12.88
N VAL A 142 -0.45 32.71 11.87
CA VAL A 142 -1.08 33.19 10.62
C VAL A 142 -1.66 32.02 9.83
N VAL A 143 -0.92 30.92 9.69
CA VAL A 143 -1.41 29.71 8.99
C VAL A 143 -2.61 29.10 9.70
N GLN A 144 -2.61 29.05 11.04
CA GLN A 144 -3.77 28.56 11.79
C GLN A 144 -5.00 29.47 11.64
N GLN A 145 -4.78 30.78 11.58
CA GLN A 145 -5.85 31.75 11.36
C GLN A 145 -6.43 31.62 9.94
N GLU A 146 -5.60 31.49 8.90
CA GLU A 146 -6.08 31.24 7.55
C GLU A 146 -6.80 29.90 7.40
N MET A 147 -6.32 28.83 8.05
CA MET A 147 -7.03 27.53 8.04
C MET A 147 -8.38 27.59 8.76
N ALA A 148 -8.50 28.40 9.81
CA ALA A 148 -9.76 28.63 10.51
C ALA A 148 -10.74 29.47 9.67
N GLU A 149 -10.22 30.47 8.93
CA GLU A 149 -11.00 31.34 8.06
C GLU A 149 -11.46 30.62 6.77
N ALA A 150 -10.63 29.74 6.21
CA ALA A 150 -11.01 28.86 5.09
C ALA A 150 -12.02 27.75 5.49
N GLY A 151 -12.24 27.53 6.79
CA GLY A 151 -13.22 26.58 7.33
C GLY A 151 -14.67 27.06 7.33
N SER A 152 -14.95 28.30 6.91
CA SER A 152 -16.32 28.84 6.83
C SER A 152 -16.73 29.15 5.39
N SER A 153 -16.97 28.11 4.58
CA SER A 153 -17.99 28.08 3.51
C SER A 153 -18.04 26.72 2.80
N PRO A 154 -19.02 25.86 3.09
CA PRO A 154 -19.54 24.92 2.11
C PRO A 154 -20.67 25.62 1.35
N SER A 155 -20.38 26.14 0.15
CA SER A 155 -21.43 26.41 -0.83
C SER A 155 -21.05 25.73 -2.12
N SER A 156 -21.47 24.47 -2.24
CA SER A 156 -21.65 23.84 -3.54
C SER A 156 -22.50 24.77 -4.40
N PRO A 157 -22.11 25.08 -5.65
CA PRO A 157 -23.08 25.60 -6.59
C PRO A 157 -24.08 24.47 -6.89
N GLU A 158 -25.30 24.65 -6.41
CA GLU A 158 -26.47 23.90 -6.88
C GLU A 158 -26.52 24.03 -8.40
N GLY A 159 -26.37 22.88 -9.07
CA GLY A 159 -26.52 22.74 -10.50
C GLY A 159 -27.96 23.01 -10.88
N GLU A 160 -28.15 24.13 -11.56
CA GLU A 160 -29.39 24.60 -12.16
C GLU A 160 -30.02 23.52 -13.05
N SER A 161 -31.30 23.25 -12.78
CA SER A 161 -32.15 22.38 -13.58
C SER A 161 -32.44 23.01 -14.94
N ALA A 162 -32.18 22.25 -16.01
CA ALA A 162 -32.83 22.45 -17.30
C ALA A 162 -33.63 21.18 -17.66
N PRO A 163 -34.92 21.27 -18.01
CA PRO A 163 -35.74 20.12 -18.36
C PRO A 163 -35.62 19.80 -19.85
N VAL A 164 -35.66 18.52 -20.22
CA VAL A 164 -36.09 18.08 -21.55
C VAL A 164 -37.05 16.89 -21.44
N PRO A 165 -38.09 16.83 -22.29
CA PRO A 165 -39.30 16.04 -22.04
C PRO A 165 -39.28 14.63 -22.64
N ASP A 166 -40.11 13.79 -22.02
CA ASP A 166 -41.01 12.74 -22.57
C ASP A 166 -40.46 11.70 -23.56
N VAL A 167 -40.63 10.41 -23.22
CA VAL A 167 -41.53 9.46 -23.91
C VAL A 167 -41.52 8.12 -23.17
N THR A 168 -42.65 7.79 -22.56
CA THR A 168 -43.13 6.42 -22.23
C THR A 168 -43.86 5.87 -23.47
N PRO A 169 -44.25 4.58 -23.65
CA PRO A 169 -44.19 3.38 -22.80
C PRO A 169 -43.89 2.10 -23.67
N PRO A 170 -44.41 0.87 -23.45
CA PRO A 170 -44.88 0.16 -22.25
C PRO A 170 -44.18 -1.22 -22.01
N THR A 171 -44.34 -1.75 -20.81
CA THR A 171 -44.22 -3.19 -20.47
C THR A 171 -45.33 -4.03 -21.12
N PRO A 172 -45.10 -5.34 -21.33
CA PRO A 172 -45.79 -6.35 -20.50
C PRO A 172 -44.84 -7.50 -20.09
N VAL A 173 -44.81 -7.89 -18.82
CA VAL A 173 -45.39 -9.13 -18.25
C VAL A 173 -45.28 -10.41 -19.11
N ASP A 174 -44.67 -11.43 -18.52
CA ASP A 174 -45.30 -12.72 -18.17
C ASP A 174 -44.53 -13.98 -18.59
N ASP A 175 -44.49 -14.89 -17.61
CA ASP A 175 -44.48 -16.35 -17.67
C ASP A 175 -43.32 -17.17 -18.26
N SER A 176 -42.87 -18.11 -17.43
CA SER A 176 -42.15 -19.33 -17.84
C SER A 176 -43.02 -20.19 -18.77
N PRO A 177 -42.46 -21.16 -19.51
CA PRO A 177 -42.50 -22.53 -18.96
C PRO A 177 -41.33 -23.46 -19.34
N GLU A 178 -41.16 -24.45 -18.47
CA GLU A 178 -40.83 -25.87 -18.68
C GLU A 178 -40.49 -26.44 -20.08
N ASN A 179 -39.36 -27.18 -20.09
CA ASN A 179 -39.23 -28.62 -20.41
C ASN A 179 -39.22 -29.15 -21.88
N VAL A 180 -38.52 -30.30 -22.02
CA VAL A 180 -38.40 -31.31 -23.11
C VAL A 180 -37.73 -30.81 -24.42
N GLU A 181 -36.84 -31.52 -25.14
CA GLU A 181 -36.77 -32.95 -25.45
C GLU A 181 -35.44 -33.34 -26.16
N SER A 182 -34.96 -34.54 -25.84
CA SER A 182 -34.15 -35.57 -26.54
C SER A 182 -33.32 -35.34 -27.83
N VAL A 183 -32.02 -35.75 -27.80
CA VAL A 183 -31.32 -36.92 -28.48
C VAL A 183 -31.59 -37.20 -30.01
N PRO A 184 -30.75 -37.91 -30.85
CA PRO A 184 -29.28 -38.16 -31.00
C PRO A 184 -28.74 -37.99 -32.48
N GLU A 185 -27.52 -38.49 -32.75
CA GLU A 185 -26.94 -39.14 -33.98
C GLU A 185 -25.58 -38.52 -34.37
N VAL A 186 -24.41 -39.17 -34.22
CA VAL A 186 -23.83 -40.40 -34.83
C VAL A 186 -23.37 -40.19 -36.29
N LEU A 187 -22.20 -40.77 -36.61
CA LEU A 187 -21.41 -40.84 -37.87
C LEU A 187 -20.37 -39.71 -38.02
N THR A 188 -19.07 -39.96 -38.17
CA THR A 188 -18.27 -41.16 -38.51
C THR A 188 -16.84 -40.93 -38.03
#